data_AF-A0A932RK14-F1
#
_entry.id   AF-A0A932RK14-F1
#
_cell.length_a   1.000
_cell.length_b   1.000
_cell.length_c   1.000
_cell.angle_alpha   90.00
_cell.angle_beta   90.00
_cell.angle_gamma   90.00
#
_symmetry.space_group_name_H-M   'P 1'
#
loop_
_entity.id
_entity.type
_entity.pdbx_description
1 polymer ?
#
loop_
_entity_poly.entity_id
_entity_poly.type
_entity_poly.pdbx_seq_one_letter_code
_entity_poly.pdbx_strand_id
1 'polypeptide(L)'
;MEYDLIAIFKKWFLNLLIIGTAMAIMVGLGLAQEERKSFEVKLTPNDLYAFDTVSFRGDFLQFTAANGHMQLGVIDPGVTVVILMGAGEFKITSLPEFKEKVKEGFEVYPIVGKFTKAYVRLRPEDFEAMTKNTKLTKLPDEKVFNQAKEIYTEKFFGSYHAGDKATLPPERSIFVDFESDPYGQVIVEDGYWMRLVRIAPYKSIYPRGFEKPAKKL
;
A
#
# COMPACT_ATOMS: atom_id res chain seq x y z
N MET A 1 23.32 -21.63 -59.13
CA MET A 1 23.19 -21.85 -57.67
C MET A 1 22.16 -20.83 -57.20
N GLU A 2 20.88 -21.09 -57.43
CA GLU A 2 19.81 -20.25 -56.91
C GLU A 2 19.65 -20.61 -55.43
N TYR A 3 20.02 -19.68 -54.55
CA TYR A 3 19.68 -19.80 -53.15
C TYR A 3 18.17 -19.68 -53.03
N ASP A 4 17.52 -20.68 -52.46
CA ASP A 4 16.09 -20.69 -52.17
C ASP A 4 15.79 -19.62 -51.11
N LEU A 5 15.71 -18.38 -51.57
CA LEU A 5 15.47 -17.17 -50.80
C LEU A 5 14.18 -17.30 -49.98
N ILE A 6 13.20 -18.08 -50.44
CA ILE A 6 11.95 -18.34 -49.75
C ILE A 6 12.19 -19.21 -48.50
N ALA A 7 13.05 -20.23 -48.59
CA ALA A 7 13.42 -21.05 -47.44
C ALA A 7 14.19 -20.26 -46.38
N ILE A 8 15.09 -19.37 -46.81
CA ILE A 8 15.84 -18.48 -45.91
C ILE A 8 14.90 -17.49 -45.22
N PHE A 9 13.98 -16.88 -45.96
CA PHE A 9 13.02 -15.90 -45.42
C PHE A 9 12.04 -16.53 -44.43
N LYS A 10 11.52 -17.73 -44.72
CA LYS A 10 10.64 -18.47 -43.79
C LYS A 10 11.35 -18.82 -42.48
N LYS A 11 12.64 -19.22 -42.56
CA LYS A 11 13.44 -19.54 -41.37
C LYS A 11 13.72 -18.30 -40.52
N TRP A 12 14.02 -17.16 -41.15
CA TRP A 12 14.19 -15.88 -40.47
C TRP A 12 12.90 -15.39 -39.82
N PHE A 13 11.78 -15.48 -40.53
CA PHE A 13 10.48 -15.05 -40.02
C PHE A 13 10.01 -15.91 -38.83
N LEU A 14 10.20 -17.23 -38.90
CA LEU A 14 9.88 -18.14 -37.80
C LEU A 14 10.74 -17.87 -36.56
N ASN A 15 12.03 -17.60 -36.75
CA ASN A 15 12.92 -17.23 -35.65
C ASN A 15 12.55 -15.88 -35.02
N LEU A 16 12.20 -14.87 -35.83
CA LEU A 16 11.73 -13.57 -35.35
C LEU A 16 10.38 -13.69 -34.61
N LEU A 17 9.48 -14.52 -35.11
CA LEU A 17 8.20 -14.79 -34.45
C LEU A 17 8.44 -15.44 -33.09
N ILE A 18 9.26 -16.50 -33.02
CA ILE A 18 9.59 -17.22 -31.76
C ILE A 18 10.28 -16.30 -30.76
N ILE A 19 11.22 -15.45 -31.20
CA ILE A 19 11.89 -14.48 -30.34
C ILE A 19 10.89 -13.42 -29.85
N GLY A 20 9.98 -12.97 -30.72
CA GLY A 20 8.90 -12.05 -30.37
C GLY A 20 7.92 -12.64 -29.35
N THR A 21 7.49 -13.90 -29.51
CA THR A 21 6.66 -14.59 -28.52
C THR A 21 7.42 -14.89 -27.24
N ALA A 22 8.70 -15.26 -27.29
CA ALA A 22 9.52 -15.48 -26.10
C ALA A 22 9.72 -14.17 -25.32
N MET A 23 9.90 -13.02 -25.99
CA MET A 23 9.93 -11.72 -25.34
C MET A 23 8.56 -11.32 -24.79
N ALA A 24 7.46 -11.54 -25.52
CA ALA A 24 6.11 -11.26 -25.01
C ALA A 24 5.74 -12.16 -23.81
N ILE A 25 6.19 -13.42 -23.82
CA ILE A 25 6.05 -14.37 -22.70
C ILE A 25 6.97 -13.96 -21.55
N MET A 26 8.19 -13.46 -21.80
CA MET A 26 9.05 -12.91 -20.74
C MET A 26 8.56 -11.58 -20.20
N VAL A 27 7.84 -10.77 -20.97
CA VAL A 27 7.15 -9.56 -20.46
C VAL A 27 5.90 -9.94 -19.67
N GLY A 28 5.17 -10.97 -20.11
CA GLY A 28 3.99 -11.51 -19.42
C GLY A 28 4.31 -12.30 -18.14
N LEU A 29 5.42 -13.05 -18.11
CA LEU A 29 5.98 -13.75 -16.94
C LEU A 29 6.88 -12.84 -16.10
N GLY A 30 7.38 -11.75 -16.70
CA GLY A 30 8.18 -10.68 -16.08
C GLY A 30 7.34 -9.65 -15.34
N LEU A 31 6.06 -9.93 -15.07
CA LEU A 31 5.45 -9.51 -13.82
C LEU A 31 6.15 -10.26 -12.69
N ALA A 32 7.44 -9.95 -12.49
CA ALA A 32 8.19 -10.33 -11.32
C ALA A 32 7.29 -10.00 -10.13
N GLN A 33 6.89 -11.04 -9.42
CA GLN A 33 6.28 -10.93 -8.12
C GLN A 33 7.34 -10.27 -7.26
N GLU A 34 7.39 -8.93 -7.28
CA GLU A 34 8.37 -8.17 -6.54
C GLU A 34 8.29 -8.62 -5.09
N GLU A 35 9.37 -9.23 -4.63
CA GLU A 35 9.44 -9.80 -3.31
C GLU A 35 9.24 -8.69 -2.29
N ARG A 36 8.33 -8.92 -1.33
CA ARG A 36 8.19 -8.03 -0.19
C ARG A 36 9.51 -8.02 0.57
N LYS A 37 10.14 -6.86 0.66
CA LYS A 37 11.40 -6.67 1.38
C LYS A 37 11.13 -6.26 2.82
N SER A 38 11.98 -6.74 3.73
CA SER A 38 11.94 -6.33 5.13
C SER A 38 12.87 -5.16 5.35
N PHE A 39 12.34 -4.06 5.87
CA PHE A 39 13.10 -2.84 6.17
C PHE A 39 13.03 -2.53 7.66
N GLU A 40 14.10 -1.95 8.19
CA GLU A 40 14.09 -1.36 9.53
C GLU A 40 13.51 0.06 9.41
N VAL A 41 12.30 0.26 9.94
CA VAL A 41 11.67 1.59 9.94
C VAL A 41 11.96 2.25 11.27
N LYS A 42 12.61 3.41 11.22
CA LYS A 42 12.93 4.20 12.39
C LYS A 42 11.89 5.30 12.55
N LEU A 43 11.19 5.29 13.70
CA LEU A 43 10.34 6.38 14.15
C LEU A 43 11.11 7.20 15.17
N THR A 44 11.22 8.51 14.95
CA THR A 44 11.89 9.42 15.89
C THR A 44 10.94 10.54 16.32
N PRO A 45 11.02 11.04 17.58
CA PRO A 45 10.23 12.19 18.02
C PRO A 45 10.51 13.47 17.22
N ASN A 46 11.67 13.55 16.55
CA ASN A 46 12.07 14.70 15.75
C ASN A 46 11.37 14.76 14.38
N ASP A 47 10.75 13.66 13.97
CA ASP A 47 10.04 13.47 12.71
C ASP A 47 8.51 13.45 12.91
N LEU A 48 8.06 14.13 13.96
CA LEU A 48 6.66 14.38 14.27
C LEU A 48 6.29 15.82 13.88
N TYR A 49 5.19 15.95 13.15
CA TYR A 49 4.70 17.22 12.64
C TYR A 49 3.22 17.39 12.93
N ALA A 50 2.81 18.60 13.32
CA ALA A 50 1.44 19.03 13.18
C ALA A 50 1.20 19.44 11.72
N PHE A 51 0.04 19.11 11.18
CA PHE A 51 -0.37 19.51 9.83
C PHE A 51 -1.72 20.24 9.85
N ASP A 52 -1.87 21.22 8.96
CA ASP A 52 -3.15 21.89 8.73
C ASP A 52 -4.00 21.06 7.76
N THR A 53 -3.58 20.84 6.51
CA THR A 53 -4.33 19.99 5.58
C THR A 53 -3.41 19.04 4.85
N VAL A 54 -3.75 17.76 4.87
CA VAL A 54 -3.09 16.71 4.09
C VAL A 54 -4.12 16.13 3.14
N SER A 55 -3.76 16.03 1.87
CA SER A 55 -4.56 15.39 0.84
C SER A 55 -3.72 14.49 -0.03
N PHE A 56 -4.27 13.34 -0.37
CA PHE A 56 -3.65 12.39 -1.29
C PHE A 56 -4.66 11.95 -2.34
N ARG A 57 -4.18 11.75 -3.56
CA ARG A 57 -4.97 11.25 -4.69
C ARG A 57 -4.12 10.31 -5.54
N GLY A 58 -4.37 9.02 -5.38
CA GLY A 58 -3.90 7.96 -6.27
C GLY A 58 -4.95 7.62 -7.35
N ASP A 59 -4.72 6.50 -8.02
CA ASP A 59 -5.58 6.04 -9.12
C ASP A 59 -6.93 5.51 -8.60
N PHE A 60 -6.91 4.81 -7.46
CA PHE A 60 -8.10 4.21 -6.86
C PHE A 60 -8.43 4.80 -5.49
N LEU A 61 -7.46 5.38 -4.80
CA LEU A 61 -7.61 5.91 -3.44
C LEU A 61 -7.48 7.44 -3.40
N GLN A 62 -8.41 8.07 -2.70
CA GLN A 62 -8.31 9.47 -2.30
C GLN A 62 -8.53 9.59 -0.81
N PHE A 63 -7.78 10.45 -0.14
CA PHE A 63 -8.07 10.82 1.24
C PHE A 63 -7.70 12.26 1.55
N THR A 64 -8.34 12.83 2.56
CA THR A 64 -8.04 14.18 3.05
C THR A 64 -8.26 14.24 4.55
N ALA A 65 -7.37 14.94 5.26
CA ALA A 65 -7.50 15.27 6.67
C ALA A 65 -7.24 16.77 6.86
N ALA A 66 -8.14 17.44 7.57
CA ALA A 66 -8.18 18.90 7.70
C ALA A 66 -7.44 19.45 8.94
N ASN A 67 -6.89 18.56 9.78
CA ASN A 67 -5.83 18.83 10.73
C ASN A 67 -5.40 17.52 11.40
N GLY A 68 -4.25 17.55 12.08
CA GLY A 68 -3.79 16.44 12.91
C GLY A 68 -2.28 16.40 13.05
N HIS A 69 -1.78 15.19 13.33
CA HIS A 69 -0.37 14.91 13.47
C HIS A 69 0.11 13.88 12.45
N MET A 70 1.30 14.10 11.93
CA MET A 70 1.99 13.25 10.97
C MET A 70 3.31 12.79 11.57
N GLN A 71 3.44 11.49 11.80
CA GLN A 71 4.72 10.87 12.15
C GLN A 71 5.33 10.25 10.89
N LEU A 72 6.59 10.58 10.60
CA LEU A 72 7.34 9.94 9.52
C LEU A 72 8.13 8.76 10.05
N GLY A 73 8.14 7.68 9.28
CA GLY A 73 9.01 6.52 9.47
C GLY A 73 10.03 6.44 8.35
N VAL A 74 11.30 6.51 8.72
CA VAL A 74 12.43 6.57 7.79
C VAL A 74 13.05 5.18 7.65
N ILE A 75 13.29 4.75 6.42
CA ILE A 75 14.20 3.66 6.08
C ILE A 75 15.45 4.28 5.46
N ASP A 76 16.59 3.59 5.47
CA ASP A 76 17.71 4.03 4.65
C ASP A 76 17.39 3.69 3.18
N PRO A 77 17.26 4.65 2.23
CA PRO A 77 17.70 6.06 2.28
C PRO A 77 16.60 7.16 2.32
N GLY A 78 15.36 6.88 2.74
CA GLY A 78 14.31 7.91 2.81
C GLY A 78 13.05 7.59 3.62
N VAL A 79 12.08 8.51 3.60
CA VAL A 79 10.79 8.30 4.26
C VAL A 79 10.04 7.18 3.55
N THR A 80 9.63 6.18 4.30
CA THR A 80 8.87 5.05 3.77
C THR A 80 7.43 5.09 4.30
N VAL A 81 7.26 5.44 5.56
CA VAL A 81 5.97 5.42 6.26
C VAL A 81 5.52 6.82 6.62
N VAL A 82 4.23 7.05 6.51
CA VAL A 82 3.52 8.20 7.08
C VAL A 82 2.39 7.67 7.96
N ILE A 83 2.36 8.08 9.23
CA ILE A 83 1.27 7.79 10.16
C ILE A 83 0.50 9.08 10.39
N LEU A 84 -0.75 9.12 9.93
CA LEU A 84 -1.67 10.22 10.10
C LEU A 84 -2.55 9.96 11.32
N MET A 85 -2.58 10.90 12.25
CA MET A 85 -3.45 10.91 13.42
C MET A 85 -4.29 12.18 13.37
N GLY A 86 -5.52 12.05 12.89
CA GLY A 86 -6.41 13.17 12.61
C GLY A 86 -7.70 12.67 11.98
N ALA A 87 -8.77 13.45 12.14
CA ALA A 87 -10.03 13.14 11.50
C ALA A 87 -9.93 13.43 10.00
N GLY A 88 -10.21 12.43 9.19
CA GLY A 88 -10.19 12.55 7.75
C GLY A 88 -11.26 11.71 7.07
N GLU A 89 -11.34 11.87 5.76
CA GLU A 89 -12.27 11.15 4.89
C GLU A 89 -11.47 10.44 3.81
N PHE A 90 -11.93 9.25 3.41
CA PHE A 90 -11.36 8.50 2.31
C PHE A 90 -12.45 8.10 1.31
N LYS A 91 -12.04 7.95 0.06
CA LYS A 91 -12.84 7.44 -1.04
C LYS A 91 -12.02 6.44 -1.83
N ILE A 92 -12.55 5.25 -1.99
CA ILE A 92 -11.97 4.19 -2.82
C ILE A 92 -12.90 3.96 -3.99
N THR A 93 -12.37 4.03 -5.21
CA THR A 93 -13.10 3.83 -6.46
C THR A 93 -12.54 2.65 -7.22
N SER A 94 -13.40 1.88 -7.90
CA SER A 94 -12.97 0.88 -8.89
C SER A 94 -12.96 1.47 -10.29
N LEU A 95 -11.92 1.22 -11.07
CA LEU A 95 -11.97 1.43 -12.52
C LEU A 95 -12.72 0.26 -13.19
N PRO A 96 -13.49 0.51 -14.26
CA PRO A 96 -14.27 -0.53 -14.96
C PRO A 96 -13.43 -1.75 -15.38
N GLU A 97 -12.18 -1.54 -15.77
CA GLU A 97 -11.23 -2.55 -16.27
C GLU A 97 -10.69 -3.49 -15.18
N PHE A 98 -10.88 -3.18 -13.89
CA PHE A 98 -10.31 -3.91 -12.76
C PHE A 98 -11.34 -4.65 -11.90
N LYS A 99 -12.62 -4.66 -12.30
CA LYS A 99 -13.72 -5.29 -11.55
C LYS A 99 -13.55 -6.81 -11.36
N GLU A 100 -12.86 -7.50 -12.28
CA GLU A 100 -12.75 -8.97 -12.26
C GLU A 100 -11.88 -9.55 -11.13
N LYS A 101 -11.09 -8.75 -10.40
CA LYS A 101 -10.19 -9.25 -9.34
C LYS A 101 -10.68 -9.04 -7.90
N VAL A 102 -11.81 -8.36 -7.72
CA VAL A 102 -12.40 -8.20 -6.40
C VAL A 102 -13.22 -9.45 -6.11
N LYS A 103 -12.82 -10.24 -5.08
CA LYS A 103 -13.61 -11.40 -4.64
C LYS A 103 -15.06 -10.96 -4.38
N GLU A 104 -15.99 -11.72 -4.93
CA GLU A 104 -17.45 -11.56 -4.76
C GLU A 104 -17.79 -11.17 -3.32
N GLY A 105 -18.46 -10.02 -3.15
CA GLY A 105 -18.83 -9.45 -1.85
C GLY A 105 -18.74 -7.93 -1.74
N PHE A 106 -18.09 -7.24 -2.68
CA PHE A 106 -17.85 -5.78 -2.63
C PHE A 106 -18.35 -5.03 -3.88
N GLU A 107 -19.62 -5.21 -4.24
CA GLU A 107 -20.24 -4.49 -5.36
C GLU A 107 -20.56 -3.00 -5.06
N VAL A 108 -20.18 -2.48 -3.89
CA VAL A 108 -20.55 -1.14 -3.41
C VAL A 108 -19.39 -0.14 -3.59
N TYR A 109 -18.98 0.08 -4.84
CA TYR A 109 -18.10 1.22 -5.16
C TYR A 109 -18.95 2.44 -5.56
N PRO A 110 -18.55 3.68 -5.18
CA PRO A 110 -17.37 4.01 -4.38
C PRO A 110 -17.56 3.66 -2.89
N ILE A 111 -16.50 3.19 -2.25
CA ILE A 111 -16.46 3.07 -0.79
C ILE A 111 -16.04 4.42 -0.24
N VAL A 112 -16.91 5.05 0.53
CA VAL A 112 -16.65 6.33 1.18
C VAL A 112 -16.74 6.13 2.69
N GLY A 113 -15.76 6.65 3.42
CA GLY A 113 -15.70 6.52 4.86
C GLY A 113 -14.91 7.62 5.53
N LYS A 114 -14.95 7.62 6.86
CA LYS A 114 -14.15 8.49 7.71
C LYS A 114 -13.08 7.68 8.40
N PHE A 115 -11.95 8.30 8.72
CA PHE A 115 -10.89 7.69 9.50
C PHE A 115 -10.41 8.64 10.60
N THR A 116 -9.88 8.08 11.68
CA THR A 116 -9.21 8.84 12.75
C THR A 116 -7.70 8.62 12.75
N LYS A 117 -7.27 7.50 12.16
CA LYS A 117 -5.86 7.12 12.00
C LYS A 117 -5.67 6.45 10.65
N ALA A 118 -4.59 6.80 9.97
CA ALA A 118 -4.18 6.13 8.75
C ALA A 118 -2.68 5.80 8.84
N TYR A 119 -2.33 4.56 8.56
CA TYR A 119 -0.96 4.18 8.24
C TYR A 119 -0.82 4.17 6.71
N VAL A 120 0.21 4.83 6.19
CA VAL A 120 0.39 5.04 4.75
C VAL A 120 1.84 4.71 4.37
N ARG A 121 2.03 3.84 3.38
CA ARG A 121 3.27 3.74 2.59
C ARG A 121 3.01 4.46 1.27
N LEU A 122 3.82 5.47 0.96
CA LEU A 122 3.74 6.24 -0.27
C LEU A 122 4.99 6.05 -1.12
N ARG A 123 4.87 6.13 -2.45
CA ARG A 123 6.04 6.32 -3.30
C ARG A 123 6.72 7.65 -2.96
N PRO A 124 8.05 7.80 -3.12
CA PRO A 124 8.74 9.06 -2.84
C PRO A 124 8.09 10.26 -3.53
N GLU A 125 7.70 10.13 -4.79
CA GLU A 125 7.03 11.16 -5.59
C GLU A 125 5.64 11.53 -5.05
N ASP A 126 4.90 10.56 -4.51
CA ASP A 126 3.59 10.81 -3.91
C ASP A 126 3.73 11.52 -2.56
N PHE A 127 4.76 11.16 -1.79
CA PHE A 127 5.06 11.82 -0.52
C PHE A 127 5.46 13.28 -0.75
N GLU A 128 6.33 13.54 -1.74
CA GLU A 128 6.69 14.89 -2.14
C GLU A 128 5.46 15.68 -2.61
N ALA A 129 4.61 15.08 -3.45
CA ALA A 129 3.38 15.73 -3.92
C ALA A 129 2.41 16.05 -2.77
N MET A 130 2.21 15.13 -1.84
CA MET A 130 1.37 15.30 -0.66
C MET A 130 1.90 16.42 0.25
N THR A 131 3.22 16.48 0.46
CA THR A 131 3.82 17.43 1.41
C THR A 131 4.08 18.81 0.82
N LYS A 132 4.22 18.94 -0.51
CA LYS A 132 4.49 20.22 -1.20
C LYS A 132 3.50 21.34 -0.87
N ASN A 133 2.22 21.01 -0.70
CA ASN A 133 1.16 21.97 -0.38
C ASN A 133 0.65 21.84 1.06
N THR A 134 1.30 20.99 1.87
CA THR A 134 0.93 20.78 3.27
C THR A 134 1.83 21.64 4.14
N LYS A 135 1.25 22.50 4.98
CA LYS A 135 2.01 23.16 6.03
C LYS A 135 2.31 22.17 7.15
N LEU A 136 3.58 21.81 7.30
CA LEU A 136 4.08 20.93 8.36
C LEU A 136 4.85 21.75 9.40
N THR A 137 4.44 21.65 10.66
CA THR A 137 5.11 22.31 11.79
C THR A 137 5.67 21.25 12.71
N LYS A 138 6.99 21.26 12.98
CA LYS A 138 7.58 20.29 13.91
C LYS A 138 6.92 20.38 15.28
N LEU A 139 6.56 19.22 15.82
CA LEU A 139 5.90 19.10 17.11
C LEU A 139 6.52 17.93 17.89
N PRO A 140 7.54 18.17 18.73
CA PRO A 140 8.12 17.13 19.57
C PRO A 140 7.23 16.84 20.78
N ASP A 141 6.05 16.25 20.55
CA ASP A 141 5.09 15.82 21.58
C ASP A 141 5.25 14.32 21.86
N GLU A 142 5.70 13.99 23.06
CA GLU A 142 5.98 12.61 23.48
C GLU A 142 4.72 11.73 23.52
N LYS A 143 3.57 12.28 23.90
CA LYS A 143 2.31 11.53 23.97
C LYS A 143 1.85 11.14 22.57
N VAL A 144 1.90 12.08 21.63
CA VAL A 144 1.54 11.85 20.23
C VAL A 144 2.54 10.89 19.58
N PHE A 145 3.83 11.03 19.87
CA PHE A 145 4.86 10.11 19.39
C PHE A 145 4.60 8.67 19.86
N ASN A 146 4.31 8.47 21.15
CA ASN A 146 4.00 7.15 21.70
C ASN A 146 2.75 6.54 21.05
N GLN A 147 1.73 7.36 20.76
CA GLN A 147 0.55 6.92 20.02
C GLN A 147 0.90 6.48 18.59
N ALA A 148 1.77 7.22 17.89
CA ALA A 148 2.24 6.83 16.55
C ALA A 148 2.99 5.49 16.58
N LYS A 149 3.84 5.30 17.60
CA LYS A 149 4.58 4.05 17.79
C LYS A 149 3.63 2.87 18.05
N GLU A 150 2.60 3.05 18.87
CA GLU A 150 1.58 2.03 19.11
C GLU A 150 0.84 1.65 17.82
N ILE A 151 0.44 2.64 17.01
CA ILE A 151 -0.19 2.41 15.70
C ILE A 151 0.73 1.57 14.80
N TYR A 152 2.02 1.91 14.76
CA TYR A 152 3.01 1.18 14.00
C TYR A 152 3.21 -0.26 14.50
N THR A 153 3.10 -0.53 15.81
CA THR A 153 3.29 -1.87 16.35
C THR A 153 2.05 -2.76 16.31
N GLU A 154 0.86 -2.21 16.53
CA GLU A 154 -0.35 -3.02 16.80
C GLU A 154 -1.21 -3.33 15.57
N LYS A 155 -1.11 -2.55 14.48
CA LYS A 155 -2.13 -2.58 13.40
C LYS A 155 -1.80 -3.42 12.19
N PHE A 156 -0.58 -3.94 12.10
CA PHE A 156 -0.17 -4.71 10.94
C PHE A 156 -0.53 -6.19 11.04
N PHE A 157 -1.76 -6.51 10.63
CA PHE A 157 -2.15 -7.88 10.32
C PHE A 157 -1.81 -8.31 8.88
N GLY A 158 -1.44 -7.36 7.99
CA GLY A 158 -1.16 -7.59 6.56
C GLY A 158 0.31 -7.42 6.12
N SER A 159 1.10 -6.66 6.89
CA SER A 159 2.56 -6.58 6.78
C SER A 159 3.14 -7.45 7.89
N TYR A 160 4.02 -8.38 7.55
CA TYR A 160 4.67 -9.20 8.58
C TYR A 160 5.67 -8.30 9.30
N HIS A 161 5.37 -7.89 10.53
CA HIS A 161 6.37 -7.29 11.41
C HIS A 161 7.14 -8.41 12.10
N ALA A 162 8.46 -8.36 11.99
CA ALA A 162 9.38 -9.22 12.73
C ALA A 162 10.17 -8.33 13.70
N GLY A 163 9.55 -7.98 14.83
CA GLY A 163 10.11 -6.99 15.76
C GLY A 163 10.18 -5.60 15.13
N ASP A 164 11.36 -4.99 15.13
CA ASP A 164 11.59 -3.65 14.58
C ASP A 164 11.61 -3.59 13.04
N LYS A 165 11.52 -4.76 12.37
CA LYS A 165 11.50 -4.85 10.91
C LYS A 165 10.08 -4.96 10.38
N ALA A 166 9.74 -4.13 9.41
CA ALA A 166 8.49 -4.20 8.66
C ALA A 166 8.72 -4.87 7.30
N THR A 167 7.99 -5.95 7.01
CA THR A 167 7.87 -6.47 5.65
C THR A 167 6.88 -5.62 4.87
N LEU A 168 7.41 -4.64 4.13
CA LEU A 168 6.60 -3.65 3.42
C LEU A 168 6.23 -4.14 2.01
N PRO A 169 5.09 -3.70 1.48
CA PRO A 169 4.78 -3.83 0.05
C PRO A 169 5.90 -3.22 -0.82
N PRO A 170 6.03 -3.65 -2.08
CA PRO A 170 7.06 -3.11 -2.97
C PRO A 170 6.98 -1.59 -3.11
N GLU A 171 8.11 -0.92 -3.35
CA GLU A 171 8.19 0.55 -3.37
C GLU A 171 7.24 1.21 -4.37
N ARG A 172 6.92 0.53 -5.47
CA ARG A 172 5.97 1.01 -6.49
C ARG A 172 4.50 1.00 -6.05
N SER A 173 4.19 0.39 -4.90
CA SER A 173 2.82 0.28 -4.39
C SER A 173 2.55 1.30 -3.29
N ILE A 174 1.38 1.91 -3.36
CA ILE A 174 0.81 2.66 -2.26
C ILE A 174 0.05 1.67 -1.39
N PHE A 175 0.27 1.72 -0.09
CA PHE A 175 -0.46 0.89 0.86
C PHE A 175 -1.04 1.76 1.96
N VAL A 176 -2.32 1.61 2.24
CA VAL A 176 -3.01 2.38 3.27
C VAL A 176 -3.86 1.47 4.15
N ASP A 177 -3.75 1.67 5.46
CA ASP A 177 -4.57 1.02 6.48
C ASP A 177 -5.29 2.09 7.31
N PHE A 178 -6.60 2.21 7.11
CA PHE A 178 -7.46 3.14 7.82
C PHE A 178 -8.14 2.48 9.02
N GLU A 179 -8.14 3.16 10.16
CA GLU A 179 -9.13 2.93 11.22
C GLU A 179 -10.36 3.78 10.95
N SER A 180 -11.47 3.12 10.62
CA SER A 180 -12.73 3.74 10.21
C SER A 180 -13.88 3.26 11.09
N ASP A 181 -14.62 4.18 11.72
CA ASP A 181 -15.75 3.81 12.58
C ASP A 181 -16.83 2.94 11.87
N PRO A 182 -17.31 3.27 10.65
CA PRO A 182 -18.31 2.44 9.97
C PRO A 182 -17.79 1.10 9.43
N TYR A 183 -16.48 0.96 9.22
CA TYR A 183 -15.88 -0.19 8.53
C TYR A 183 -14.84 -0.97 9.35
N GLY A 184 -14.56 -0.50 10.57
CA GLY A 184 -13.47 -0.92 11.45
C GLY A 184 -12.08 -0.71 10.85
N GLN A 185 -11.55 -1.69 10.14
CA GLN A 185 -10.25 -1.63 9.47
C GLN A 185 -10.45 -1.70 7.95
N VAL A 186 -9.89 -0.74 7.20
CA VAL A 186 -9.93 -0.69 5.74
C VAL A 186 -8.52 -0.67 5.19
N ILE A 187 -8.10 -1.76 4.54
CA ILE A 187 -6.76 -1.89 3.97
C ILE A 187 -6.85 -1.86 2.45
N VAL A 188 -6.08 -0.96 1.84
CA VAL A 188 -6.00 -0.74 0.40
C VAL A 188 -4.55 -0.82 -0.06
N GLU A 189 -4.30 -1.61 -1.09
CA GLU A 189 -3.07 -1.56 -1.89
C GLU A 189 -3.44 -0.99 -3.27
N ASP A 190 -2.84 0.15 -3.63
CA ASP A 190 -3.04 0.90 -4.87
C ASP A 190 -1.74 0.85 -5.70
N GLY A 191 -1.83 0.46 -6.98
CA GLY A 191 -0.70 0.08 -7.83
C GLY A 191 -1.15 -0.82 -8.99
N TYR A 192 -0.48 -1.97 -9.19
CA TYR A 192 -0.75 -2.87 -10.34
C TYR A 192 -2.17 -3.48 -10.32
N TRP A 193 -2.78 -3.62 -9.15
CA TRP A 193 -4.16 -4.07 -8.93
C TRP A 193 -4.67 -3.43 -7.64
N MET A 194 -5.95 -3.05 -7.57
CA MET A 194 -6.55 -2.69 -6.29
C MET A 194 -6.79 -3.96 -5.46
N ARG A 195 -6.26 -4.00 -4.24
CA ARG A 195 -6.60 -5.03 -3.26
C ARG A 195 -7.25 -4.40 -2.03
N LEU A 196 -8.57 -4.53 -1.93
CA LEU A 196 -9.27 -4.31 -0.65
C LEU A 196 -9.02 -5.54 0.22
N VAL A 197 -8.07 -5.46 1.14
CA VAL A 197 -7.60 -6.63 1.91
C VAL A 197 -8.58 -6.99 3.03
N ARG A 198 -9.28 -6.01 3.60
CA ARG A 198 -10.22 -6.21 4.72
C ARG A 198 -11.21 -5.04 4.88
N ILE A 199 -12.47 -5.36 5.16
CA ILE A 199 -13.43 -4.52 5.88
C ILE A 199 -13.91 -5.38 7.04
N ALA A 200 -13.62 -4.99 8.28
CA ALA A 200 -13.97 -5.77 9.45
C ALA A 200 -14.57 -4.83 10.52
N PRO A 201 -15.90 -4.83 10.73
CA PRO A 201 -16.57 -3.95 11.69
C PRO A 201 -16.20 -4.22 13.16
N TYR A 202 -15.31 -5.18 13.44
CA TYR A 202 -14.84 -5.52 14.77
C TYR A 202 -13.30 -5.58 14.78
N LYS A 203 -12.67 -4.78 15.64
CA LYS A 203 -11.24 -4.85 15.95
C LYS A 203 -10.91 -6.28 16.44
N SER A 204 -10.29 -7.10 15.58
CA SER A 204 -9.84 -8.48 15.87
C SER A 204 -10.96 -9.48 16.25
N ILE A 205 -11.03 -10.62 15.54
CA ILE A 205 -11.91 -11.75 15.91
C ILE A 205 -11.28 -12.59 17.05
N TYR A 206 -10.12 -12.20 17.58
CA TYR A 206 -9.52 -12.91 18.70
C TYR A 206 -9.39 -11.98 19.92
N PRO A 207 -10.22 -12.20 20.96
CA PRO A 207 -10.05 -11.52 22.24
C PRO A 207 -8.68 -11.85 22.85
N ARG A 208 -8.16 -10.98 23.72
CA ARG A 208 -6.98 -11.28 24.54
C ARG A 208 -7.22 -12.62 25.27
N GLY A 209 -6.37 -13.60 25.02
CA GLY A 209 -6.50 -14.96 25.58
C GLY A 209 -7.04 -16.03 24.62
N PHE A 210 -7.23 -15.73 23.33
CA PHE A 210 -7.61 -16.75 22.36
C PHE A 210 -6.44 -17.73 22.08
N GLU A 211 -6.57 -18.97 22.56
CA GLU A 211 -5.72 -20.08 22.16
C GLU A 211 -6.22 -20.67 20.84
N LYS A 212 -5.33 -20.70 19.84
CA LYS A 212 -5.62 -21.30 18.54
C LYS A 212 -5.86 -22.81 18.73
N PRO A 213 -7.00 -23.38 18.28
CA PRO A 213 -7.20 -24.82 18.41
C PRO A 213 -6.06 -25.53 17.68
N ALA A 214 -5.35 -26.41 18.40
CA ALA A 214 -4.32 -27.25 17.82
C ALA A 214 -4.93 -28.01 16.65
N LYS A 215 -4.35 -27.85 15.46
CA LYS A 215 -4.74 -28.66 14.30
C LYS A 215 -4.61 -30.13 14.70
N LYS A 216 -5.73 -30.85 14.78
CA LYS A 216 -5.68 -32.31 14.71
C LYS A 216 -5.16 -32.64 13.31
N LEU A 217 -3.99 -33.28 13.28
CA LEU A 217 -3.41 -33.93 12.10
C LEU A 217 -4.35 -35.04 11.60
#